data_AF-A0AAD7Y5P0-F1
#
_entry.id   AF-A0AAD7Y5P0-F1
#
_cell.length_a   1.000
_cell.length_b   1.000
_cell.length_c   1.000
_cell.angle_alpha   90.00
_cell.angle_beta   90.00
_cell.angle_gamma   90.00
#
_symmetry.space_group_name_H-M   'P 1'
#
loop_
_entity.id
_entity.type
_entity.pdbx_description
1 polymer ?
#
loop_
_entity_poly.entity_id
_entity_poly.type
_entity_poly.pdbx_seq_one_letter_code
_entity_poly.pdbx_strand_id
1 'polypeptide(L)'
;MTLLDAILKAKHHEEGKYCSPPPEVKAVEKIKKKKKRVRKFQYAHVPARVDTSPPRYNPLPKVRNLAEWWRNLNYLVKENINLLITIKQAYYRRGLVDCHWHEKPVRSTQYCQQRIDFLRRTHRENLELYKRILATQSRVESTAELNQDWSRNRRKIVEQANNAFVLFLPIPQEEMEDPAFKAAPGVKRPRVYIELGLQGGGVMGEISIELFTDVCPNTCRLFLELLDGDANGYGYVDTCFFR
;
A
#
# COMPACT_ATOMS: atom_id res chain seq x y z
N MET A 1 -41.70 -67.10 2.38
CA MET A 1 -40.64 -66.46 3.16
C MET A 1 -40.97 -66.69 4.62
N THR A 2 -40.28 -67.63 5.26
CA THR A 2 -40.52 -67.93 6.69
C THR A 2 -39.77 -66.91 7.57
N LEU A 3 -40.20 -66.74 8.82
CA LEU A 3 -39.58 -65.80 9.76
C LEU A 3 -38.10 -66.18 10.04
N LEU A 4 -37.76 -67.47 9.90
CA LEU A 4 -36.40 -68.00 9.91
C LEU A 4 -35.56 -67.52 8.71
N ASP A 5 -36.14 -67.44 7.50
CA ASP A 5 -35.44 -66.91 6.32
C ASP A 5 -35.11 -65.43 6.48
N ALA A 6 -35.96 -64.66 7.16
CA ALA A 6 -35.74 -63.23 7.42
C ALA A 6 -34.62 -62.99 8.45
N ILE A 7 -34.55 -63.81 9.50
CA ILE A 7 -33.50 -63.74 10.52
C ILE A 7 -32.13 -64.15 9.95
N LEU A 8 -32.09 -65.19 9.11
CA LEU A 8 -30.87 -65.61 8.42
C LEU A 8 -30.38 -64.54 7.43
N LYS A 9 -31.28 -63.86 6.73
CA LYS A 9 -30.94 -62.73 5.83
C LYS A 9 -30.42 -61.49 6.59
N ALA A 10 -30.95 -61.23 7.78
CA ALA A 10 -30.50 -60.10 8.61
C ALA A 10 -29.10 -60.35 9.20
N LYS A 11 -28.80 -61.57 9.65
CA LYS A 11 -27.45 -61.93 10.13
C LYS A 11 -26.37 -61.82 9.05
N HIS A 12 -26.67 -62.23 7.82
CA HIS A 12 -25.74 -62.07 6.69
C HIS A 12 -25.46 -60.60 6.32
N HIS A 13 -26.32 -59.66 6.71
CA HIS A 13 -26.15 -58.24 6.39
C HIS A 13 -25.27 -57.47 7.40
N GLU A 14 -25.07 -57.99 8.62
CA GLU A 14 -24.23 -57.34 9.64
C GLU A 14 -22.75 -57.76 9.58
N GLU A 15 -22.43 -58.95 9.05
CA GLU A 15 -21.05 -59.47 8.98
C GLU A 15 -20.19 -58.84 7.86
N GLY A 16 -20.75 -57.92 7.06
CA GLY A 16 -20.05 -57.23 5.97
C GLY A 16 -19.39 -55.89 6.31
N LYS A 17 -19.43 -55.43 7.58
CA LYS A 17 -18.78 -54.18 8.02
C LYS A 17 -17.41 -54.44 8.66
N TYR A 18 -16.51 -55.08 7.92
CA TYR A 18 -15.08 -54.89 8.16
C TYR A 18 -14.58 -53.75 7.26
N CYS A 19 -14.06 -52.68 7.88
CA CYS A 19 -13.18 -51.77 7.17
C CYS A 19 -12.03 -52.61 6.62
N SER A 20 -11.90 -52.67 5.29
CA SER A 20 -10.69 -53.18 4.65
C SER A 20 -9.49 -52.53 5.34
N PRO A 21 -8.45 -53.28 5.74
CA PRO A 21 -7.19 -52.65 6.09
C PRO A 21 -6.75 -51.78 4.90
N PRO A 22 -6.04 -50.66 5.15
CA PRO A 22 -5.53 -49.81 4.08
C PRO A 22 -4.83 -50.69 3.03
N PRO A 23 -5.03 -50.45 1.73
CA PRO A 23 -4.41 -51.28 0.70
C PRO A 23 -2.92 -51.37 0.97
N GLU A 24 -2.40 -52.59 1.10
CA GLU A 24 -0.96 -52.81 1.24
C GLU A 24 -0.27 -52.11 0.08
N VAL A 25 0.53 -51.09 0.40
CA VAL A 25 1.34 -50.39 -0.59
C VAL A 25 2.27 -51.45 -1.16
N LYS A 26 1.97 -51.95 -2.36
CA LYS A 26 2.84 -52.89 -3.08
C LYS A 26 4.24 -52.30 -3.01
N ALA A 27 5.15 -52.99 -2.32
CA ALA A 27 6.50 -52.52 -2.12
C ALA A 27 7.04 -52.11 -3.49
N VAL A 28 7.33 -50.82 -3.65
CA VAL A 28 7.87 -50.25 -4.88
C VAL A 28 9.00 -51.17 -5.31
N GLU A 29 8.81 -51.87 -6.44
CA GLU A 29 9.86 -52.74 -6.98
C GLU A 29 11.10 -51.87 -7.12
N LYS A 30 12.06 -52.10 -6.23
CA LYS A 30 13.31 -51.35 -6.20
C LYS A 30 13.99 -51.62 -7.52
N ILE A 31 13.87 -50.68 -8.46
CA ILE A 31 14.60 -50.68 -9.72
C ILE A 31 16.07 -50.91 -9.35
N LYS A 32 16.59 -52.11 -9.64
CA LYS A 32 17.98 -52.49 -9.36
C LYS A 32 18.87 -51.61 -10.23
N LYS A 33 19.27 -50.44 -9.72
CA LYS A 33 20.25 -49.58 -10.38
C LYS A 33 21.54 -50.40 -10.55
N LYS A 34 21.90 -50.70 -11.79
CA LYS A 34 23.17 -51.38 -12.12
C LYS A 34 24.31 -50.60 -11.45
N LYS A 35 25.07 -51.27 -10.57
CA LYS A 35 26.23 -50.67 -9.91
C LYS A 35 27.22 -50.23 -10.99
N LYS A 36 27.39 -48.92 -11.19
CA LYS A 36 28.46 -48.39 -12.04
C LYS A 36 29.79 -48.81 -11.42
N ARG A 37 30.66 -49.48 -12.19
CA ARG A 37 32.03 -49.80 -11.78
C ARG A 37 32.78 -48.48 -11.54
N VAL A 38 32.90 -48.07 -10.29
CA VAL A 38 33.72 -46.91 -9.91
C VAL A 38 35.17 -47.34 -9.99
N ARG A 39 35.93 -46.82 -10.98
CA ARG A 39 37.38 -47.00 -11.06
C ARG A 39 38.01 -46.19 -9.93
N LYS A 40 38.36 -46.87 -8.83
CA LYS A 40 38.70 -46.25 -7.54
C LYS A 40 39.91 -45.30 -7.54
N PHE A 41 40.73 -45.26 -8.58
CA PHE A 41 42.03 -44.56 -8.51
C PHE A 41 42.43 -43.77 -9.77
N GLN A 42 41.50 -43.52 -10.69
CA GLN A 42 41.88 -42.93 -11.99
C GLN A 42 42.41 -41.49 -11.90
N TYR A 43 42.15 -40.79 -10.80
CA TYR A 43 42.54 -39.37 -10.59
C TYR A 43 43.17 -39.11 -9.21
N ALA A 44 43.70 -40.15 -8.55
CA ALA A 44 44.28 -40.03 -7.21
C ALA A 44 45.50 -39.09 -7.13
N HIS A 45 46.16 -38.85 -8.26
CA HIS A 45 47.32 -37.94 -8.38
C HIS A 45 46.91 -36.50 -8.72
N VAL A 46 45.63 -36.23 -8.98
CA VAL A 46 45.16 -34.88 -9.35
C VAL A 46 44.85 -34.12 -8.05
N PRO A 47 45.55 -33.02 -7.75
CA PRO A 47 45.27 -32.22 -6.57
C PRO A 47 43.83 -31.69 -6.64
N ALA A 48 43.10 -31.77 -5.53
CA ALA A 48 41.72 -31.29 -5.45
C ALA A 48 41.67 -29.77 -5.68
N ARG A 49 41.30 -29.36 -6.89
CA ARG A 49 41.05 -27.97 -7.25
C ARG A 49 39.56 -27.81 -7.50
N VAL A 50 38.92 -26.88 -6.79
CA VAL A 50 37.52 -26.52 -7.03
C VAL A 50 37.48 -25.84 -8.40
N ASP A 51 36.87 -26.50 -9.39
CA ASP A 51 36.64 -25.89 -10.70
C ASP A 51 35.59 -24.78 -10.53
N THR A 52 36.03 -23.52 -10.65
CA THR A 52 35.14 -22.35 -10.58
C THR A 52 34.51 -22.02 -11.93
N SER A 53 34.88 -22.73 -13.00
CA SER A 53 34.29 -22.50 -14.31
C SER A 53 33.03 -23.36 -14.51
N PRO A 54 31.95 -22.79 -15.07
CA PRO A 54 30.76 -23.58 -15.35
C PRO A 54 31.11 -24.68 -16.36
N PRO A 55 30.51 -25.88 -16.27
CA PRO A 55 30.76 -26.95 -17.23
C PRO A 55 30.47 -26.44 -18.65
N ARG A 56 31.40 -26.71 -19.58
CA ARG A 56 31.26 -26.28 -20.98
C ARG A 56 29.95 -26.81 -21.55
N TYR A 57 29.16 -25.92 -22.14
CA TYR A 57 27.86 -26.25 -22.72
C TYR A 57 28.02 -27.32 -23.80
N ASN A 58 27.46 -28.51 -23.57
CA ASN A 58 27.45 -29.60 -24.55
C ASN A 58 26.06 -29.68 -25.19
N PRO A 59 25.90 -29.35 -26.49
CA PRO A 59 24.60 -29.37 -27.15
C PRO A 59 24.12 -30.78 -27.55
N LEU A 60 25.03 -31.76 -27.66
CA LEU A 60 24.74 -33.10 -28.20
C LEU A 60 23.71 -33.92 -27.41
N PRO A 61 23.71 -33.94 -26.06
CA PRO A 61 22.70 -34.66 -25.28
C PRO A 61 21.29 -34.07 -25.45
N LYS A 62 21.20 -32.76 -25.74
CA LYS A 62 19.92 -32.07 -25.91
C LYS A 62 19.24 -32.42 -27.24
N VAL A 63 20.04 -32.65 -28.30
CA VAL A 63 19.52 -33.01 -29.62
C VAL A 63 18.94 -34.43 -29.64
N ARG A 64 19.53 -35.38 -28.90
CA ARG A 64 18.96 -36.74 -28.79
C ARG A 64 17.61 -36.77 -28.09
N ASN A 65 17.40 -35.90 -27.10
CA ASN A 65 16.18 -35.86 -26.31
C ASN A 65 15.13 -34.89 -26.88
N LEU A 66 15.42 -34.17 -27.97
CA LEU A 66 14.50 -33.22 -28.59
C LEU A 66 13.16 -33.86 -28.95
N ALA A 67 13.17 -35.08 -29.49
CA ALA A 67 11.95 -35.81 -29.83
C ALA A 67 11.14 -36.19 -28.59
N GLU A 68 11.81 -36.58 -27.51
CA GLU A 68 11.18 -36.89 -26.22
C GLU A 68 10.61 -35.63 -25.55
N TRP A 69 11.37 -34.54 -25.56
CA TRP A 69 10.92 -33.23 -25.07
C TRP A 69 9.75 -32.69 -25.87
N TRP A 70 9.74 -32.87 -27.19
CA TRP A 70 8.63 -32.47 -28.03
C TRP A 70 7.37 -33.30 -27.74
N ARG A 71 7.52 -34.61 -27.51
CA ARG A 71 6.41 -35.47 -27.04
C ARG A 71 5.90 -35.04 -25.67
N ASN A 72 6.79 -34.77 -24.72
CA ASN A 72 6.43 -34.31 -23.39
C ASN A 72 5.77 -32.93 -23.42
N LEU A 73 6.26 -32.01 -24.25
CA LEU A 73 5.66 -30.69 -24.44
C LEU A 73 4.26 -30.82 -25.03
N ASN A 74 4.07 -31.65 -26.07
CA ASN A 74 2.75 -31.91 -26.63
C ASN A 74 1.80 -32.58 -25.63
N TYR A 75 2.32 -33.48 -24.80
CA TYR A 75 1.56 -34.10 -23.72
C TYR A 75 1.09 -33.06 -22.69
N LEU A 76 2.01 -32.21 -22.21
CA LEU A 76 1.70 -31.13 -21.27
C LEU A 76 0.73 -30.10 -21.86
N VAL A 77 0.88 -29.75 -23.14
CA VAL A 77 -0.06 -28.84 -23.81
C VAL A 77 -1.46 -29.47 -23.89
N LYS A 78 -1.57 -30.76 -24.24
CA LYS A 78 -2.86 -31.46 -24.24
C LYS A 78 -3.46 -31.55 -22.84
N GLU A 79 -2.65 -31.84 -21.83
CA GLU A 79 -3.08 -31.91 -20.44
C GLU A 79 -3.58 -30.54 -19.94
N ASN A 80 -2.84 -29.46 -20.25
CA ASN A 80 -3.25 -28.09 -19.93
C ASN A 80 -4.54 -27.69 -20.65
N ILE A 81 -4.72 -28.06 -21.92
CA ILE A 81 -5.97 -27.83 -22.65
C ILE A 81 -7.12 -28.58 -21.97
N ASN A 82 -6.91 -29.84 -21.58
CA ASN A 82 -7.91 -30.63 -20.87
C ASN A 82 -8.26 -30.02 -19.50
N LEU A 83 -7.27 -29.49 -18.78
CA LEU A 83 -7.48 -28.77 -17.52
C LEU A 83 -8.33 -27.51 -17.74
N LEU A 84 -8.02 -26.71 -18.77
CA LEU A 84 -8.81 -25.52 -19.10
C LEU A 84 -10.24 -25.89 -19.51
N ILE A 85 -10.43 -26.96 -20.28
CA ILE A 85 -11.75 -27.47 -20.66
C ILE A 85 -12.52 -27.95 -19.42
N THR A 86 -11.88 -28.68 -18.52
CA THR A 86 -12.53 -29.16 -17.28
C THR A 86 -12.88 -28.02 -16.33
N ILE A 87 -12.00 -27.03 -16.15
CA ILE A 87 -12.27 -25.80 -15.39
C ILE A 87 -13.45 -25.04 -16.03
N LYS A 88 -13.44 -24.87 -17.35
CA LYS A 88 -14.53 -24.21 -18.09
C LYS A 88 -15.84 -24.98 -17.92
N GLN A 89 -15.82 -26.30 -17.98
CA GLN A 89 -16.99 -27.14 -17.72
C GLN A 89 -17.46 -27.04 -16.27
N ALA A 90 -16.57 -27.03 -15.28
CA ALA A 90 -16.90 -26.86 -13.87
C ALA A 90 -17.50 -25.46 -13.58
N TYR A 91 -16.96 -24.43 -14.22
CA TYR A 91 -17.44 -23.05 -14.16
C TYR A 91 -18.84 -22.90 -14.78
N TYR A 92 -19.08 -23.47 -15.97
CA TYR A 92 -20.43 -23.47 -16.56
C TYR A 92 -21.43 -24.31 -15.77
N ARG A 93 -20.96 -25.34 -15.06
CA ARG A 93 -21.75 -26.11 -14.09
C ARG A 93 -21.93 -25.39 -12.75
N ARG A 94 -21.40 -24.15 -12.60
CA ARG A 94 -21.54 -23.24 -11.47
C ARG A 94 -21.33 -23.90 -10.09
N GLY A 95 -20.19 -24.57 -9.90
CA GLY A 95 -19.63 -24.76 -8.56
C GLY A 95 -20.45 -25.61 -7.58
N LEU A 96 -20.85 -26.82 -7.98
CA LEU A 96 -21.16 -27.89 -7.03
C LEU A 96 -20.20 -29.04 -7.30
N VAL A 97 -19.07 -29.03 -6.58
CA VAL A 97 -18.26 -30.24 -6.41
C VAL A 97 -18.97 -31.07 -5.35
N ASP A 98 -19.81 -31.98 -5.81
CA ASP A 98 -20.33 -33.06 -4.99
C ASP A 98 -19.95 -34.37 -5.69
N CYS A 99 -18.96 -35.06 -5.11
CA CYS A 99 -18.27 -36.20 -5.70
C CYS A 99 -19.00 -37.54 -5.49
N HIS A 100 -20.30 -37.52 -5.15
CA HIS A 100 -21.05 -38.73 -4.83
C HIS A 100 -22.48 -38.76 -5.40
N TRP A 101 -22.63 -38.61 -6.72
CA TRP A 101 -23.92 -38.84 -7.40
C TRP A 101 -23.81 -40.10 -8.25
N HIS A 102 -24.37 -41.22 -7.76
CA HIS A 102 -24.34 -42.52 -8.44
C HIS A 102 -25.38 -42.60 -9.56
N GLU A 103 -26.36 -41.69 -9.58
CA GLU A 103 -27.32 -41.56 -10.66
C GLU A 103 -27.51 -40.08 -11.03
N LYS A 104 -27.66 -39.82 -12.34
CA LYS A 104 -27.87 -38.48 -12.88
C LYS A 104 -29.33 -38.08 -12.61
N PRO A 105 -29.61 -36.99 -11.89
CA PRO A 105 -30.99 -36.59 -11.64
C PRO A 105 -31.69 -36.26 -12.97
N VAL A 106 -32.92 -36.75 -13.13
CA VAL A 106 -33.72 -36.49 -14.32
C VAL A 106 -33.99 -34.99 -14.40
N ARG A 107 -33.51 -34.35 -15.47
CA ARG A 107 -33.71 -32.92 -15.69
C ARG A 107 -35.20 -32.67 -15.94
N SER A 108 -35.89 -32.14 -14.94
CA SER A 108 -37.27 -31.68 -15.13
C SER A 108 -37.30 -30.60 -16.22
N THR A 109 -38.23 -30.72 -17.18
CA THR A 109 -38.46 -29.72 -18.23
C THR A 109 -38.72 -28.33 -17.64
N GLN A 110 -39.32 -28.29 -16.45
CA GLN A 110 -39.58 -27.09 -15.66
C GLN A 110 -38.29 -26.37 -15.23
N TYR A 111 -37.24 -27.11 -14.87
CA TYR A 111 -35.93 -26.52 -14.51
C TYR A 111 -35.30 -25.81 -15.71
N CYS A 112 -35.36 -26.43 -16.89
CA CYS A 112 -34.84 -25.84 -18.12
C CYS A 112 -35.63 -24.57 -18.51
N GLN A 113 -36.96 -24.59 -18.37
CA GLN A 113 -37.80 -23.42 -18.65
C GLN A 113 -37.52 -22.27 -17.68
N GLN A 114 -37.47 -22.54 -16.37
CA GLN A 114 -37.12 -21.54 -15.36
C GLN A 114 -35.74 -20.92 -15.62
N ARG A 115 -34.78 -21.71 -16.12
CA ARG A 115 -33.45 -21.23 -16.51
C ARG A 115 -33.49 -20.28 -17.71
N ILE A 116 -34.26 -20.63 -18.73
CA ILE A 116 -34.46 -19.78 -19.91
C ILE A 116 -35.14 -18.48 -19.49
N ASP A 117 -36.16 -18.54 -18.63
CA ASP A 117 -36.88 -17.37 -18.15
C ASP A 117 -36.02 -16.48 -17.24
N PHE A 118 -35.13 -17.08 -16.44
CA PHE A 118 -34.11 -16.34 -15.70
C PHE A 118 -33.19 -15.57 -16.65
N LEU A 119 -32.61 -16.25 -17.67
CA LEU A 119 -31.70 -15.60 -18.62
C LEU A 119 -32.40 -14.49 -19.41
N ARG A 120 -33.66 -14.68 -19.80
CA ARG A 120 -34.47 -13.65 -20.46
C ARG A 120 -34.69 -12.44 -19.55
N ARG A 121 -34.98 -12.65 -18.26
CA ARG A 121 -35.14 -11.56 -17.28
C ARG A 121 -33.84 -10.79 -17.09
N THR A 122 -32.73 -11.48 -16.81
CA THR A 122 -31.41 -10.84 -16.67
C THR A 122 -31.02 -10.05 -17.92
N HIS A 123 -31.32 -10.56 -19.11
CA HIS A 123 -31.05 -9.84 -20.35
C HIS A 123 -31.88 -8.54 -20.46
N ARG A 124 -33.16 -8.57 -20.08
CA ARG A 124 -34.02 -7.38 -20.05
C ARG A 124 -33.51 -6.35 -19.04
N GLU A 125 -33.17 -6.79 -17.84
CA GLU A 125 -32.60 -5.92 -16.79
C GLU A 125 -31.30 -5.27 -17.23
N ASN A 126 -30.40 -6.04 -17.87
CA ASN A 126 -29.15 -5.52 -18.42
C ASN A 126 -29.39 -4.48 -19.53
N LEU A 127 -30.37 -4.70 -20.40
CA LEU A 127 -30.75 -3.73 -21.43
C LEU A 127 -31.30 -2.45 -20.82
N GLU A 128 -32.11 -2.56 -19.76
CA GLU A 128 -32.64 -1.40 -19.06
C GLU A 128 -31.53 -0.60 -18.38
N LEU A 129 -30.62 -1.28 -17.70
CA LEU A 129 -29.45 -0.66 -17.07
C LEU A 129 -28.56 0.03 -18.11
N TYR A 130 -28.33 -0.60 -19.26
CA TYR A 130 -27.60 0.01 -20.38
C TYR A 130 -28.28 1.30 -20.88
N LYS A 131 -29.60 1.27 -21.08
CA LYS A 131 -30.37 2.47 -21.45
C LYS A 131 -30.24 3.58 -20.41
N ARG A 132 -30.26 3.25 -19.12
CA ARG A 132 -30.06 4.22 -18.03
C ARG A 132 -28.66 4.82 -18.06
N ILE A 133 -27.62 4.02 -18.27
CA ILE A 133 -26.24 4.50 -18.40
C ILE A 133 -26.11 5.49 -19.56
N LEU A 134 -26.70 5.16 -20.71
CA LEU A 134 -26.68 6.07 -21.87
C LEU A 134 -27.48 7.36 -21.65
N ALA A 135 -28.62 7.27 -20.97
CA ALA A 135 -29.48 8.43 -20.72
C ALA A 135 -28.95 9.35 -19.61
N THR A 136 -28.12 8.82 -18.69
CA THR A 136 -27.61 9.59 -17.56
C THR A 136 -26.45 10.47 -18.03
N GLN A 137 -26.62 11.79 -17.94
CA GLN A 137 -25.53 12.72 -18.15
C GLN A 137 -24.51 12.61 -17.01
N SER A 138 -23.22 12.76 -17.31
CA SER A 138 -22.18 12.75 -16.29
C SER A 138 -22.40 13.91 -15.32
N ARG A 139 -22.39 13.63 -14.02
CA ARG A 139 -22.34 14.68 -12.99
C ARG A 139 -21.02 15.46 -12.98
N VAL A 140 -20.01 14.90 -13.64
CA VAL A 140 -18.72 15.54 -13.83
C VAL A 140 -18.87 16.54 -14.98
N GLU A 141 -18.48 17.78 -14.71
CA GLU A 141 -18.41 18.86 -15.69
C GLU A 141 -17.55 18.45 -16.88
N SER A 142 -17.86 19.00 -18.04
CA SER A 142 -17.08 18.72 -19.24
C SER A 142 -15.68 19.29 -19.12
N THR A 143 -14.70 18.67 -19.79
CA THR A 143 -13.33 19.20 -19.87
C THR A 143 -13.28 20.62 -20.42
N ALA A 144 -14.23 20.99 -21.28
CA ALA A 144 -14.35 22.33 -21.83
C ALA A 144 -14.75 23.36 -20.77
N GLU A 145 -15.75 23.06 -19.93
CA GLU A 145 -16.17 23.91 -18.81
C GLU A 145 -15.05 24.06 -17.78
N LEU A 146 -14.40 22.95 -17.40
CA LEU A 146 -13.25 22.95 -16.50
C LEU A 146 -12.10 23.84 -17.00
N ASN A 147 -11.82 23.83 -18.30
CA ASN A 147 -10.80 24.70 -18.90
C ASN A 147 -11.20 26.19 -18.88
N GLN A 148 -12.49 26.49 -19.07
CA GLN A 148 -13.00 27.86 -18.95
C GLN A 148 -12.89 28.37 -17.51
N ASP A 149 -13.27 27.55 -16.54
CA ASP A 149 -13.19 27.90 -15.13
C ASP A 149 -11.75 27.99 -14.64
N TRP A 150 -10.85 27.12 -15.11
CA TRP A 150 -9.41 27.27 -14.87
C TRP A 150 -8.89 28.61 -15.40
N SER A 151 -9.28 29.00 -16.61
CA SER A 151 -8.88 30.27 -17.21
C SER A 151 -9.42 31.49 -16.45
N ARG A 152 -10.58 31.37 -15.80
CA ARG A 152 -11.16 32.40 -14.92
C ARG A 152 -10.42 32.46 -13.58
N ASN A 153 -10.21 31.31 -12.94
CA ASN A 153 -9.49 31.22 -11.67
C ASN A 153 -8.05 31.70 -11.79
N ARG A 154 -7.36 31.31 -12.86
CA ARG A 154 -6.00 31.79 -13.14
C ARG A 154 -5.94 33.32 -13.22
N ARG A 155 -6.90 33.96 -13.89
CA ARG A 155 -6.98 35.43 -13.95
C ARG A 155 -7.16 36.03 -12.56
N LYS A 156 -8.11 35.53 -11.78
CA LYS A 156 -8.35 35.98 -10.39
C LYS A 156 -7.11 35.81 -9.50
N ILE A 157 -6.41 34.69 -9.61
CA ILE A 157 -5.20 34.42 -8.82
C ILE A 157 -4.11 35.44 -9.17
N VAL A 158 -3.90 35.71 -10.46
CA VAL A 158 -2.91 36.71 -10.91
C VAL A 158 -3.30 38.12 -10.44
N GLU A 159 -4.56 38.50 -10.57
CA GLU A 159 -5.08 39.78 -10.09
C GLU A 159 -4.90 39.93 -8.56
N GLN A 160 -5.20 38.88 -7.79
CA GLN A 160 -5.03 38.87 -6.35
C GLN A 160 -3.57 38.88 -5.91
N ALA A 161 -2.69 38.18 -6.64
CA ALA A 161 -1.25 38.16 -6.37
C ALA A 161 -0.58 39.51 -6.63
N ASN A 162 -1.13 40.33 -7.55
CA ASN A 162 -0.68 41.69 -7.78
C ASN A 162 -1.13 42.66 -6.69
N ASN A 163 -2.15 42.31 -5.90
CA ASN A 163 -2.55 43.09 -4.74
C ASN A 163 -1.60 42.81 -3.57
N ALA A 164 -1.33 43.83 -2.74
CA ALA A 164 -0.52 43.65 -1.55
C ALA A 164 -1.12 42.53 -0.69
N PHE A 165 -0.34 41.46 -0.46
CA PHE A 165 -0.76 40.34 0.37
C PHE A 165 -0.76 40.78 1.83
N VAL A 166 -1.91 41.26 2.29
CA VAL A 166 -2.13 41.69 3.66
C VAL A 166 -2.65 40.48 4.43
N LEU A 167 -1.71 39.70 4.99
CA LEU A 167 -1.97 38.46 5.77
C LEU A 167 -2.85 38.73 7.00
N PHE A 168 -2.75 39.94 7.54
CA PHE A 168 -3.58 40.48 8.61
C PHE A 168 -3.98 41.89 8.24
N LEU A 169 -5.27 42.23 8.35
CA LEU A 169 -5.74 43.61 8.24
C LEU A 169 -4.83 44.50 9.10
N PRO A 170 -4.34 45.65 8.59
CA PRO A 170 -3.61 46.58 9.41
C PRO A 170 -4.61 47.11 10.45
N ILE A 171 -4.62 46.47 11.62
CA ILE A 171 -5.27 47.01 12.79
C ILE A 171 -4.54 48.33 13.03
N PRO A 172 -5.24 49.48 13.04
CA PRO A 172 -4.60 50.72 13.43
C PRO A 172 -3.95 50.48 14.78
N GLN A 173 -2.62 50.58 14.85
CA GLN A 173 -1.90 50.49 16.10
C GLN A 173 -2.39 51.67 16.94
N GLU A 174 -3.30 51.40 17.88
CA GLU A 174 -3.54 52.35 18.95
C GLU A 174 -2.19 52.55 19.65
N GLU A 175 -1.74 53.80 19.74
CA GLU A 175 -0.60 54.14 20.57
C GLU A 175 -0.96 53.73 22.00
N MET A 176 -0.47 52.57 22.43
CA MET A 176 -0.69 52.01 23.76
C MET A 176 0.11 52.78 24.84
N GLU A 177 0.50 54.03 24.55
CA GLU A 177 1.17 54.91 25.48
C GLU A 177 0.14 55.50 26.45
N ASP A 178 0.09 54.94 27.65
CA ASP A 178 -0.68 55.53 28.75
C ASP A 178 -0.20 56.98 28.98
N PRO A 179 -1.09 57.98 29.05
CA PRO A 179 -0.73 59.36 29.32
C PRO A 179 0.11 59.54 30.60
N ALA A 180 0.05 58.60 31.55
CA ALA A 180 0.87 58.60 32.76
C ALA A 180 2.38 58.43 32.47
N PHE A 181 2.77 57.82 31.35
CA PHE A 181 4.17 57.59 31.00
C PHE A 181 4.80 58.75 30.22
N LYS A 182 4.02 59.78 29.84
CA LYS A 182 4.54 60.95 29.14
C LYS A 182 5.57 61.70 30.00
N ALA A 183 6.69 62.09 29.40
CA ALA A 183 7.72 62.86 30.09
C ALA A 183 7.18 64.23 30.53
N ALA A 184 7.52 64.64 31.75
CA ALA A 184 7.22 66.00 32.22
C ALA A 184 7.92 67.04 31.34
N PRO A 185 7.32 68.23 31.13
CA PRO A 185 7.90 69.27 30.29
C PRO A 185 9.30 69.65 30.80
N GLY A 186 10.32 69.48 29.95
CA GLY A 186 11.72 69.79 30.25
C GLY A 186 12.59 68.61 30.68
N VAL A 187 12.01 67.42 30.92
CA VAL A 187 12.77 66.20 31.26
C VAL A 187 13.10 65.43 29.97
N LYS A 188 14.39 65.17 29.75
CA LYS A 188 14.87 64.30 28.66
C LYS A 188 15.19 62.91 29.22
N ARG A 189 14.41 61.91 28.80
CA ARG A 189 14.62 60.51 29.14
C ARG A 189 15.41 59.81 28.01
N PRO A 190 16.48 59.07 28.32
CA PRO A 190 17.19 58.30 27.32
C PRO A 190 16.35 57.10 26.86
N ARG A 191 16.38 56.82 25.56
CA ARG A 191 15.78 55.63 24.94
C ARG A 191 16.91 54.72 24.49
N VAL A 192 16.83 53.45 24.89
CA VAL A 192 17.76 52.39 24.50
C VAL A 192 17.03 51.44 23.59
N TYR A 193 17.76 50.88 22.63
CA TYR A 193 17.26 49.87 21.73
C TYR A 193 18.04 48.56 21.92
N ILE A 194 17.32 47.45 22.00
CA ILE A 194 17.89 46.11 22.20
C ILE A 194 17.40 45.23 21.06
N GLU A 195 18.33 44.75 20.23
CA GLU A 195 18.04 43.78 19.19
C GLU A 195 17.85 42.38 19.80
N LEU A 196 16.77 41.71 19.39
CA LEU A 196 16.45 40.36 19.82
C LEU A 196 16.74 39.35 18.72
N GLY A 197 17.47 38.30 19.07
CA GLY A 197 17.68 37.12 18.23
C GLY A 197 17.16 35.86 18.89
N LEU A 198 16.67 34.92 18.07
CA LEU A 198 16.43 33.55 18.53
C LEU A 198 17.75 32.77 18.48
N GLN A 199 18.04 31.96 19.50
CA GLN A 199 19.23 31.13 19.52
C GLN A 199 19.18 30.12 18.35
N GLY A 200 20.12 30.25 17.41
CA GLY A 200 20.13 29.44 16.17
C GLY A 200 19.12 29.88 15.11
N GLY A 201 18.42 31.00 15.32
CA GLY A 201 17.50 31.64 14.38
C GLY A 201 18.00 32.98 13.88
N GLY A 202 17.13 33.72 13.17
CA GLY A 202 17.40 35.08 12.72
C GLY A 202 17.01 36.16 13.73
N VAL A 203 17.31 37.42 13.41
CA VAL A 203 16.88 38.61 14.15
C VAL A 203 15.34 38.66 14.17
N MET A 204 14.75 38.71 15.36
CA MET A 204 13.30 38.73 15.58
C MET A 204 12.75 40.16 15.52
N GLY A 205 13.55 41.15 15.92
CA GLY A 205 13.17 42.56 15.96
C GLY A 205 13.96 43.33 17.01
N GLU A 206 13.47 44.52 17.34
CA GLU A 206 14.10 45.46 18.26
C GLU A 206 13.10 45.86 19.36
N ILE A 207 13.55 45.86 20.62
CA ILE A 207 12.82 46.42 21.75
C ILE A 207 13.35 47.83 22.01
N SER A 208 12.45 48.81 22.01
CA SER A 208 12.75 50.16 22.50
C SER A 208 12.32 50.32 23.96
N ILE A 209 13.24 50.78 24.81
CA ILE A 209 13.02 50.98 26.24
C ILE A 209 13.34 52.44 26.58
N GLU A 210 12.37 53.16 27.14
CA GLU A 210 12.57 54.50 27.68
C GLU A 210 12.88 54.43 29.18
N LEU A 211 13.98 55.06 29.60
CA LEU A 211 14.44 55.02 30.99
C LEU A 211 13.97 56.26 31.77
N PHE A 212 13.28 56.04 32.89
CA PHE A 212 12.73 57.07 33.77
C PHE A 212 13.81 57.66 34.70
N THR A 213 14.76 58.40 34.13
CA THR A 213 15.88 59.01 34.87
C THR A 213 15.45 60.03 35.92
N ASP A 214 14.25 60.60 35.76
CA ASP A 214 13.60 61.49 36.72
C ASP A 214 13.12 60.80 37.99
N VAL A 215 12.79 59.51 37.91
CA VAL A 215 12.28 58.74 39.05
C VAL A 215 13.38 57.92 39.72
N CYS A 216 14.21 57.22 38.94
CA CYS A 216 15.22 56.29 39.46
C CYS A 216 16.59 56.42 38.75
N PRO A 217 17.27 57.57 38.91
CA PRO A 217 18.49 57.88 38.16
C PRO A 217 19.62 56.86 38.37
N ASN A 218 19.80 56.36 39.61
CA ASN A 218 20.85 55.38 39.92
C ASN A 218 20.60 54.03 39.23
N THR A 219 19.34 53.58 39.17
CA THR A 219 18.97 52.33 38.50
C THR A 219 19.14 52.45 36.99
N CYS A 220 18.69 53.57 36.40
CA CYS A 220 18.88 53.84 34.98
C CYS A 220 20.37 53.90 34.61
N ARG A 221 21.20 54.52 35.45
CA ARG A 221 22.64 54.58 35.24
C ARG A 221 23.27 53.19 35.24
N LEU A 222 22.98 52.35 36.24
CA LEU A 222 23.48 50.97 36.27
C LEU A 222 23.02 50.18 35.05
N PHE A 223 21.77 50.36 34.62
CA PHE A 223 21.25 49.68 33.43
C PHE A 223 21.99 50.10 32.16
N LEU A 224 22.27 51.39 31.98
CA LEU A 224 23.08 51.90 30.86
C LEU A 224 24.51 51.36 30.90
N GLU A 225 25.15 51.35 32.07
CA GLU A 225 26.50 50.79 32.24
C GLU A 225 26.54 49.29 31.87
N LEU A 226 25.50 48.52 32.18
CA LEU A 226 25.40 47.10 31.80
C LEU A 226 25.10 46.88 30.31
N LEU A 227 24.48 47.85 29.63
CA LEU A 227 24.25 47.79 28.19
C LEU A 227 25.52 48.08 27.40
N ASP A 228 26.28 49.10 27.81
CA ASP A 228 27.59 49.43 27.22
C ASP A 228 28.63 48.34 27.50
N GLY A 229 28.48 47.65 28.63
CA GLY A 229 29.39 46.60 29.10
C GLY A 229 30.58 47.17 29.86
N ASP A 230 31.00 46.48 30.93
CA ASP A 230 32.20 46.84 31.69
C ASP A 230 33.48 46.37 30.98
N ALA A 231 34.62 47.00 31.29
CA ALA A 231 35.94 46.61 30.78
C ALA A 231 36.33 45.16 31.11
N ASN A 232 35.67 44.58 32.12
CA ASN A 232 35.81 43.18 32.54
C ASN A 232 34.90 42.20 31.76
N GLY A 233 34.10 42.70 30.80
CA GLY A 233 33.21 41.89 29.95
C GLY A 233 31.85 41.55 30.56
N TYR A 234 31.45 42.22 31.65
CA TYR A 234 30.11 42.06 32.23
C TYR A 234 29.11 43.00 31.56
N GLY A 235 28.04 42.46 30.98
CA GLY A 235 26.99 43.25 30.33
C GLY A 235 25.84 42.38 29.82
N TYR A 236 24.86 43.01 29.16
CA TYR A 236 23.68 42.34 28.61
C TYR A 236 23.85 41.80 27.19
N VAL A 237 24.89 42.22 26.46
CA VAL A 237 25.17 41.71 25.11
C VAL A 237 25.35 40.20 25.15
N ASP A 238 24.70 39.49 24.23
CA ASP A 238 24.67 38.02 24.13
C ASP A 238 24.10 37.26 25.34
N THR A 239 23.42 37.96 26.25
CA THR A 239 22.65 37.30 27.32
C THR A 239 21.27 36.86 26.82
N CYS A 240 20.67 35.87 27.50
CA CYS A 240 19.38 35.32 27.11
C CYS A 240 18.28 35.69 28.12
N PHE A 241 17.06 35.86 27.63
CA PHE A 241 15.87 35.89 28.46
C PHE A 241 15.57 34.46 28.94
N PHE A 242 15.79 34.20 30.23
CA PHE A 242 15.65 32.86 30.80
C PHE A 242 14.24 32.56 31.34
N ARG A 243 13.37 33.58 31.46
CA ARG A 243 12.01 33.45 32.01
C ARG A 243 11.06 34.48 31.40
#